data_AF-A0A7G8WFU1-F1
#
_entry.id   AF-A0A7G8WFU1-F1
#
_cell.length_a   1.000
_cell.length_b   1.000
_cell.length_c   1.000
_cell.angle_alpha   90.00
_cell.angle_beta   90.00
_cell.angle_gamma   90.00
#
_symmetry.space_group_name_H-M   'P 1'
#
loop_
_entity.id
_entity.type
_entity.pdbx_description
1 polymer ?
#
loop_
_entity_poly.entity_id
_entity_poly.type
_entity_poly.pdbx_seq_one_letter_code
_entity_poly.pdbx_strand_id
1 'polypeptide(L)'
;MSLNLFPLGTVLYPGSLLPLHIFESRYRRMVSDLLDQSDGRRRFGVVAIKAGREAWDDGLSDLHVTGCTAVLQRVEAYHDGRYDILAIGESRFQLDSVDTTSDLLSGTVKILTEATTMASPALAGKVGRLFTRYLVALREAGGIHSEDDDEELPPDPTALSFFVADGMILDVNDKQALLAARDTDARLTLELEYLRREAAMVRQFSMRPAVELPRVPYSSN
;
A
#
# COMPACT_ATOMS: atom_id res chain seq x y z
N MET A 1 -7.75 -7.42 -19.82
CA MET A 1 -7.60 -8.83 -19.36
C MET A 1 -8.47 -9.04 -18.13
N SER A 2 -8.91 -10.26 -17.82
CA SER A 2 -9.68 -10.52 -16.59
C SER A 2 -8.77 -10.96 -15.44
N LEU A 3 -9.04 -10.48 -14.22
CA LEU A 3 -8.36 -10.89 -12.99
C LEU A 3 -9.37 -11.13 -11.88
N ASN A 4 -9.11 -12.13 -11.03
CA ASN A 4 -9.73 -12.19 -9.71
C ASN A 4 -9.28 -10.99 -8.88
N LEU A 5 -10.19 -10.37 -8.16
CA LEU A 5 -9.95 -9.17 -7.36
C LEU A 5 -9.94 -9.50 -5.87
N PHE A 6 -9.01 -8.87 -5.16
CA PHE A 6 -8.88 -8.90 -3.71
C PHE A 6 -9.02 -7.47 -3.17
N PRO A 7 -10.22 -7.06 -2.74
CA PRO A 7 -10.45 -5.77 -2.11
C PRO A 7 -9.74 -5.66 -0.76
N LEU A 8 -9.07 -4.54 -0.50
CA LEU A 8 -8.42 -4.22 0.77
C LEU A 8 -8.79 -2.82 1.26
N GLY A 9 -8.69 -2.60 2.57
CA GLY A 9 -8.76 -1.26 3.17
C GLY A 9 -7.48 -0.42 2.99
N THR A 10 -6.54 -0.88 2.15
CA THR A 10 -5.27 -0.22 1.87
C THR A 10 -4.91 -0.35 0.40
N VAL A 11 -3.83 0.33 0.00
CA VAL A 11 -3.31 0.37 -1.36
C VAL A 11 -2.07 -0.50 -1.47
N LEU A 12 -2.00 -1.33 -2.51
CA LEU A 12 -0.78 -2.05 -2.89
C LEU A 12 -0.04 -1.27 -3.98
N TYR A 13 1.28 -1.17 -3.86
CA TYR A 13 2.15 -0.57 -4.87
C TYR A 13 3.03 -1.62 -5.57
N PRO A 14 3.44 -1.37 -6.82
CA PRO A 14 4.49 -2.15 -7.47
C PRO A 14 5.77 -2.21 -6.61
N GLY A 15 6.32 -3.42 -6.45
CA GLY A 15 7.49 -3.71 -5.62
C GLY A 15 7.17 -4.02 -4.15
N SER A 16 5.99 -3.61 -3.64
CA SER A 16 5.63 -3.81 -2.24
C SER A 16 5.25 -5.26 -1.92
N LEU A 17 5.60 -5.70 -0.72
CA LEU A 17 5.22 -7.00 -0.19
C LEU A 17 3.79 -6.96 0.36
N LEU A 18 3.04 -8.02 0.10
CA LEU A 18 1.69 -8.21 0.58
C LEU A 18 1.57 -9.57 1.29
N PRO A 19 1.88 -9.63 2.60
CA PRO A 19 1.58 -10.79 3.42
C PRO A 19 0.07 -10.83 3.74
N LEU A 20 -0.59 -11.97 3.54
CA LEU A 20 -2.01 -12.15 3.84
C LEU A 20 -2.29 -13.50 4.50
N HIS A 21 -3.15 -13.47 5.51
CA HIS A 21 -3.80 -14.66 6.05
C HIS A 21 -5.16 -14.86 5.35
N ILE A 22 -5.30 -15.96 4.62
CA ILE A 22 -6.46 -16.27 3.79
C ILE A 22 -7.33 -17.30 4.50
N PHE A 23 -8.46 -16.83 5.03
CA PHE A 23 -9.42 -17.67 5.75
C PHE A 23 -10.80 -17.75 5.09
N GLU A 24 -11.22 -16.72 4.35
CA GLU A 24 -12.51 -16.72 3.65
C GLU A 24 -12.53 -17.71 2.49
N SER A 25 -13.61 -18.51 2.40
CA SER A 25 -13.77 -19.59 1.42
C SER A 25 -13.57 -19.17 -0.04
N ARG A 26 -14.05 -17.97 -0.42
CA ARG A 26 -13.88 -17.43 -1.78
C ARG A 26 -12.41 -17.19 -2.15
N TYR A 27 -11.61 -16.68 -1.22
CA TYR A 27 -10.19 -16.42 -1.46
C TYR A 27 -9.33 -17.66 -1.28
N ARG A 28 -9.75 -18.62 -0.45
CA ARG A 28 -9.15 -19.96 -0.41
C ARG A 28 -9.26 -20.65 -1.77
N ARG A 29 -10.43 -20.56 -2.42
CA ARG A 29 -10.63 -21.04 -3.80
C ARG A 29 -9.72 -20.31 -4.77
N MET A 30 -9.66 -18.97 -4.70
CA MET A 30 -8.76 -18.17 -5.53
C MET A 30 -7.30 -18.64 -5.41
N VAL A 31 -6.78 -18.85 -4.19
CA VAL A 31 -5.40 -19.31 -3.98
C VAL A 31 -5.19 -20.72 -4.54
N SER A 32 -6.14 -21.64 -4.33
CA SER A 32 -6.10 -22.98 -4.91
C SER A 32 -6.03 -22.93 -6.44
N ASP A 33 -6.91 -22.14 -7.07
CA ASP A 33 -6.95 -21.99 -8.53
C ASP A 33 -5.63 -21.40 -9.07
N LEU A 34 -5.02 -20.45 -8.35
CA LEU A 34 -3.72 -19.89 -8.71
C LEU A 34 -2.58 -20.90 -8.56
N LEU A 35 -2.64 -21.81 -7.59
CA LEU A 35 -1.62 -22.84 -7.42
C LEU A 35 -1.63 -23.87 -8.56
N ASP A 36 -2.82 -24.19 -9.07
CA ASP A 36 -3.05 -25.15 -10.16
C ASP A 36 -2.68 -24.59 -11.54
N GLN A 37 -2.51 -23.27 -11.67
CA GLN A 37 -2.06 -22.65 -12.92
C GLN A 37 -0.62 -23.04 -13.26
N SER A 38 -0.46 -23.58 -14.47
CA SER A 38 0.81 -24.07 -15.02
C SER A 38 1.56 -23.06 -15.89
N ASP A 39 0.95 -21.91 -16.21
CA ASP A 39 1.52 -20.86 -17.04
C ASP A 39 2.50 -19.92 -16.29
N GLY A 40 2.68 -20.15 -14.98
CA GLY A 40 3.63 -19.44 -14.13
C GLY A 40 3.21 -18.04 -13.70
N ARG A 41 2.02 -17.55 -14.08
CA ARG A 41 1.55 -16.21 -13.70
C ARG A 41 0.45 -16.28 -12.65
N ARG A 42 0.83 -16.68 -11.45
CA ARG A 42 -0.03 -16.73 -10.26
C ARG A 42 -0.39 -15.32 -9.79
N ARG A 43 -1.26 -14.65 -10.54
CA ARG A 43 -1.56 -13.22 -10.42
C ARG A 43 -3.02 -12.97 -10.09
N PHE A 44 -3.26 -12.05 -9.18
CA PHE A 44 -4.57 -11.49 -8.88
C PHE A 44 -4.49 -9.96 -8.83
N GLY A 45 -5.62 -9.27 -8.83
CA GLY A 45 -5.70 -7.82 -8.73
C GLY A 45 -6.00 -7.39 -7.30
N VAL A 46 -5.26 -6.43 -6.77
CA VAL A 46 -5.57 -5.78 -5.49
C VAL A 46 -6.15 -4.41 -5.76
N VAL A 47 -7.29 -4.14 -5.13
CA VAL A 47 -8.05 -2.89 -5.28
C VAL A 47 -8.40 -2.35 -3.91
N ALA A 48 -8.22 -1.05 -3.70
CA ALA A 48 -8.64 -0.45 -2.43
C ALA A 48 -10.16 -0.24 -2.40
N ILE A 49 -10.74 -0.39 -1.23
CA ILE A 49 -12.13 -0.03 -0.93
C ILE A 49 -12.17 1.45 -0.56
N LYS A 50 -13.17 2.19 -1.05
CA LYS A 50 -13.40 3.60 -0.70
C LYS A 50 -13.85 3.72 0.75
N ALA A 51 -13.26 4.65 1.50
CA ALA A 51 -13.63 4.90 2.89
C ALA A 51 -15.10 5.32 3.05
N GLY A 52 -15.75 4.85 4.13
CA GLY A 52 -17.11 5.27 4.52
C GLY A 52 -18.26 4.43 3.97
N ARG A 53 -17.98 3.27 3.37
CA ARG A 53 -19.00 2.30 2.95
C ARG A 53 -18.67 0.91 3.51
N GLU A 54 -19.38 0.54 4.57
CA GLU A 54 -19.30 -0.78 5.21
C GLU A 54 -20.29 -1.79 4.59
N ALA A 55 -21.13 -1.34 3.65
CA ALA A 55 -22.08 -2.17 2.93
C ALA A 55 -21.70 -2.24 1.44
N TRP A 56 -21.39 -3.46 0.99
CA TRP A 56 -21.24 -3.81 -0.43
C TRP A 56 -22.63 -3.72 -1.09
N ASP A 57 -22.95 -2.59 -1.70
CA ASP A 57 -24.28 -2.41 -2.33
C ASP A 57 -24.21 -2.46 -3.87
N ASP A 58 -23.04 -2.18 -4.50
CA ASP A 58 -22.98 -2.15 -5.99
C ASP A 58 -21.61 -2.45 -6.65
N GLY A 59 -20.72 -3.20 -5.99
CA GLY A 59 -19.51 -3.77 -6.60
C GLY A 59 -18.42 -2.78 -7.02
N LEU A 60 -18.65 -1.98 -8.08
CA LEU A 60 -17.70 -0.99 -8.61
C LEU A 60 -17.72 0.33 -7.84
N SER A 61 -18.89 0.72 -7.32
CA SER A 61 -19.05 2.02 -6.67
C SER A 61 -18.23 2.14 -5.37
N ASP A 62 -17.94 1.01 -4.74
CA ASP A 62 -17.20 0.91 -3.47
C ASP A 62 -15.69 0.69 -3.68
N LEU A 63 -15.25 0.47 -4.92
CA LEU A 63 -13.85 0.22 -5.26
C LEU A 63 -13.21 1.41 -5.95
N HIS A 64 -11.91 1.59 -5.70
CA HIS A 64 -11.09 2.49 -6.50
C HIS A 64 -10.84 1.92 -7.90
N VAL A 65 -10.79 2.82 -8.89
CA VAL A 65 -10.59 2.45 -10.30
C VAL A 65 -9.15 2.08 -10.63
N THR A 66 -8.19 2.45 -9.78
CA THR A 66 -6.79 2.07 -9.94
C THR A 66 -6.40 1.06 -8.87
N GLY A 67 -5.81 -0.05 -9.31
CA GLY A 67 -5.31 -1.12 -8.46
C GLY A 67 -3.89 -1.54 -8.86
N CYS A 68 -3.38 -2.56 -8.18
CA CYS A 68 -2.09 -3.15 -8.47
C CYS A 68 -2.21 -4.67 -8.58
N THR A 69 -1.62 -5.25 -9.62
CA THR A 69 -1.50 -6.70 -9.73
C THR A 69 -0.57 -7.21 -8.66
N ALA A 70 -0.92 -8.33 -8.04
CA ALA A 70 -0.12 -9.02 -7.05
C ALA A 70 0.26 -10.40 -7.59
N VAL A 71 1.54 -10.74 -7.53
CA VAL A 71 2.07 -12.04 -7.93
C VAL A 71 2.41 -12.85 -6.69
N LEU A 72 1.84 -14.05 -6.61
CA LEU A 72 2.03 -14.99 -5.51
C LEU A 72 3.46 -15.53 -5.50
N GLN A 73 4.21 -15.27 -4.42
CA GLN A 73 5.60 -15.68 -4.26
C GLN A 73 5.76 -16.89 -3.34
N ARG A 74 5.02 -16.91 -2.22
CA ARG A 74 5.04 -18.00 -1.25
C ARG A 74 3.63 -18.33 -0.80
N VAL A 75 3.41 -19.60 -0.52
CA VAL A 75 2.16 -20.12 0.02
C VAL A 75 2.50 -21.16 1.08
N GLU A 76 1.90 -21.00 2.24
CA GLU A 76 1.88 -21.97 3.34
C GLU A 76 0.43 -22.42 3.55
N ALA A 77 0.17 -23.71 3.36
CA ALA A 77 -1.16 -24.28 3.50
C ALA A 77 -1.34 -24.87 4.91
N TYR A 78 -2.48 -24.56 5.53
CA TYR A 78 -2.87 -25.12 6.82
C TYR A 78 -3.78 -26.34 6.66
N HIS A 79 -3.81 -27.19 7.69
CA HIS A 79 -4.61 -28.43 7.72
C HIS A 79 -6.14 -28.19 7.63
N ASP A 80 -6.62 -27.03 8.05
CA ASP A 80 -8.03 -26.61 7.92
C ASP A 80 -8.34 -25.97 6.55
N GLY A 81 -7.33 -25.93 5.68
CA GLY A 81 -7.35 -25.41 4.31
C GLY A 81 -7.29 -23.88 4.22
N ARG A 82 -6.92 -23.17 5.30
CA ARG A 82 -6.48 -21.77 5.23
C ARG A 82 -5.09 -21.67 4.59
N TYR A 83 -4.71 -20.46 4.19
CA TYR A 83 -3.36 -20.19 3.67
C TYR A 83 -2.75 -18.96 4.35
N ASP A 84 -1.44 -18.99 4.58
CA ASP A 84 -0.65 -17.77 4.60
C ASP A 84 0.02 -17.61 3.25
N ILE A 85 -0.07 -16.41 2.69
CA ILE A 85 0.56 -16.10 1.40
C ILE A 85 1.46 -14.88 1.52
N LEU A 86 2.50 -14.87 0.70
CA LEU A 86 3.28 -13.68 0.40
C LEU A 86 3.14 -13.39 -1.09
N ALA A 87 2.63 -12.21 -1.41
CA ALA A 87 2.59 -11.70 -2.78
C ALA A 87 3.46 -10.44 -2.92
N ILE A 88 3.83 -10.11 -4.15
CA ILE A 88 4.54 -8.87 -4.50
C ILE A 88 3.68 -8.09 -5.50
N GLY A 89 3.48 -6.80 -5.24
CA GLY A 89 2.88 -5.88 -6.21
C GLY A 89 3.75 -5.77 -7.46
N GLU A 90 3.16 -5.81 -8.64
CA GLU A 90 3.93 -5.91 -9.89
C GLU A 90 3.61 -4.79 -10.88
N SER A 91 2.34 -4.54 -11.18
CA SER A 91 1.95 -3.54 -12.17
C SER A 91 0.67 -2.82 -11.77
N ARG A 92 0.60 -1.51 -12.05
CA ARG A 92 -0.65 -0.78 -11.91
C ARG A 92 -1.64 -1.22 -12.98
N PHE A 93 -2.91 -1.17 -12.64
CA PHE A 93 -3.98 -1.35 -13.61
C PHE A 93 -5.13 -0.37 -13.38
N GLN A 94 -5.86 -0.09 -14.45
CA GLN A 94 -7.18 0.51 -14.40
C GLN A 94 -8.23 -0.59 -14.46
N LEU A 95 -9.20 -0.52 -13.56
CA LEU A 95 -10.37 -1.39 -13.50
C LEU A 95 -11.47 -0.80 -14.38
N ASP A 96 -11.80 -1.50 -15.46
CA ASP A 96 -12.80 -1.03 -16.43
C ASP A 96 -14.21 -1.53 -16.08
N SER A 97 -14.31 -2.73 -15.51
CA SER A 97 -15.57 -3.30 -15.01
C SER A 97 -15.32 -4.36 -13.94
N VAL A 98 -16.34 -4.60 -13.11
CA VAL A 98 -16.36 -5.66 -12.10
C VAL A 98 -17.54 -6.57 -12.39
N ASP A 99 -17.28 -7.87 -12.33
CA ASP A 99 -18.27 -8.92 -12.34
C ASP A 99 -18.57 -9.33 -10.89
N THR A 100 -19.82 -9.11 -10.48
CA THR A 100 -20.37 -9.42 -9.16
C THR A 100 -21.29 -10.65 -9.17
N THR A 101 -21.32 -11.42 -10.26
CA THR A 101 -22.18 -12.61 -10.38
C THR A 101 -21.76 -13.77 -9.47
N SER A 102 -20.54 -13.71 -8.92
CA SER A 102 -19.95 -14.67 -7.99
C SER A 102 -19.46 -13.97 -6.72
N ASP A 103 -19.38 -14.70 -5.61
CA ASP A 103 -18.83 -14.21 -4.33
C ASP A 103 -17.35 -13.78 -4.44
N LEU A 104 -16.61 -14.41 -5.36
CA LEU A 104 -15.26 -14.00 -5.72
C LEU A 104 -15.35 -12.98 -6.86
N LEU A 105 -15.05 -11.72 -6.53
CA LEU A 105 -15.06 -10.65 -7.50
C LEU A 105 -14.00 -10.89 -8.58
N SER A 106 -14.38 -10.62 -9.82
CA SER A 106 -13.43 -10.53 -10.93
C SER A 106 -13.64 -9.22 -11.67
N GLY A 107 -12.63 -8.76 -12.39
CA GLY A 107 -12.71 -7.50 -13.11
C GLY A 107 -11.95 -7.50 -14.42
N THR A 108 -12.48 -6.77 -15.39
CA THR A 108 -11.74 -6.46 -16.60
C THR A 108 -10.80 -5.30 -16.31
N VAL A 109 -9.50 -5.53 -16.51
CA VAL A 109 -8.46 -4.55 -16.22
C VAL A 109 -7.60 -4.25 -17.45
N LYS A 110 -7.10 -3.01 -17.46
CA LYS A 110 -6.08 -2.52 -18.38
C LYS A 110 -4.80 -2.22 -17.61
N ILE A 111 -3.70 -2.90 -17.94
CA ILE A 111 -2.39 -2.60 -17.35
C ILE A 111 -1.96 -1.20 -17.74
N LEU A 112 -1.48 -0.44 -16.75
CA LEU A 112 -0.92 0.89 -16.92
C LEU A 112 0.60 0.78 -16.95
N THR A 113 1.19 1.02 -18.11
CA THR A 113 2.64 1.00 -18.30
C THR A 113 3.24 2.35 -17.94
N GLU A 114 4.31 2.36 -17.15
CA GLU A 114 5.07 3.59 -16.88
C GLU A 114 6.27 3.70 -17.82
N ALA A 115 6.48 4.90 -18.36
CA ALA A 115 7.68 5.20 -19.15
C ALA A 115 8.84 5.53 -18.20
N THR A 116 9.71 4.55 -17.94
CA THR A 116 10.86 4.68 -17.02
C THR A 116 11.83 5.81 -17.41
N THR A 117 11.89 6.20 -18.68
CA THR A 117 12.88 7.16 -19.21
C THR A 117 12.50 8.63 -19.06
N MET A 118 11.32 8.94 -18.54
CA MET A 118 10.81 10.32 -18.46
C MET A 118 10.95 10.97 -17.07
N ALA A 119 11.30 10.19 -16.04
CA ALA A 119 11.29 10.67 -14.67
C ALA A 119 12.53 11.53 -14.36
N SER A 120 12.34 12.64 -13.64
CA SER A 120 13.39 13.58 -13.25
C SER A 120 14.26 13.02 -12.11
N PRO A 121 15.56 12.71 -12.34
CA PRO A 121 16.44 12.21 -11.28
C PRO A 121 16.65 13.23 -10.16
N ALA A 122 16.62 14.53 -10.51
CA ALA A 122 16.74 15.61 -9.53
C ALA A 122 15.51 15.67 -8.60
N LEU A 123 14.31 15.45 -9.15
CA LEU A 123 13.07 15.39 -8.36
C LEU A 123 13.08 14.17 -7.44
N ALA A 124 13.43 12.99 -7.97
CA ALA A 124 13.57 11.75 -7.22
C ALA A 124 14.55 11.91 -6.04
N GLY A 125 15.74 12.46 -6.28
CA GLY A 125 16.73 12.69 -5.22
C GLY A 125 16.24 13.67 -4.14
N LYS A 126 15.42 14.66 -4.50
CA LYS A 126 14.81 15.58 -3.53
C LYS A 126 13.76 14.88 -2.66
N VAL A 127 12.90 14.05 -3.28
CA VAL A 127 11.91 13.24 -2.58
C VAL A 127 12.60 12.26 -1.63
N GLY A 128 13.58 11.49 -2.12
CA GLY A 128 14.31 10.52 -1.30
C GLY A 128 14.92 11.15 -0.05
N ARG A 129 15.61 12.29 -0.18
CA ARG A 129 16.15 13.02 0.99
C ARG A 129 15.07 13.47 1.97
N LEU A 130 13.91 13.89 1.49
CA LEU A 130 12.82 14.32 2.37
C LEU A 130 12.15 13.12 3.04
N PHE A 131 12.02 12.00 2.33
CA PHE A 131 11.49 10.75 2.85
C PHE A 131 12.37 10.17 3.95
N THR A 132 13.70 10.11 3.75
CA THR A 132 14.64 9.69 4.82
C THR A 132 14.47 10.54 6.07
N ARG A 133 14.36 11.87 5.92
CA ARG A 133 14.12 12.78 7.07
C ARG A 133 12.76 12.55 7.73
N TYR A 134 11.75 12.20 6.95
CA TYR A 134 10.43 11.85 7.45
C TYR A 134 10.47 10.55 8.27
N LEU A 135 11.16 9.51 7.79
CA LEU A 135 11.35 8.26 8.53
C LEU A 135 12.07 8.48 9.85
N VAL A 136 13.17 9.23 9.85
CA VAL A 136 13.89 9.59 11.09
C VAL A 136 12.97 10.28 12.08
N ALA A 137 12.22 11.30 11.64
CA ALA A 137 11.29 12.02 12.50
C ALA A 137 10.18 11.12 13.08
N LEU A 138 9.70 10.16 12.29
CA LEU A 138 8.68 9.20 12.73
C LEU A 138 9.25 8.22 13.78
N ARG A 139 10.47 7.70 13.58
CA ARG A 139 11.14 6.83 14.55
C ARG A 139 11.39 7.57 15.87
N GLU A 140 11.91 8.79 15.80
CA GLU A 140 12.12 9.66 16.96
C GLU A 140 10.81 9.93 17.71
N ALA A 141 9.72 10.24 17.00
CA ALA A 141 8.40 10.42 17.59
C ALA A 141 7.85 9.14 18.25
N GLY A 142 8.24 7.97 17.73
CA GLY A 142 7.92 6.66 18.30
C GLY A 142 8.86 6.19 19.43
N GLY A 143 9.87 6.98 19.80
CA GLY A 143 10.85 6.62 20.83
C GLY A 143 11.86 5.54 20.40
N ILE A 144 11.97 5.29 19.09
CA ILE A 144 12.94 4.36 18.52
C ILE A 144 14.16 5.17 18.09
N HIS A 145 15.30 4.89 18.72
CA HIS A 145 16.60 5.48 18.36
C HIS A 145 17.51 4.34 17.88
N SER A 146 17.76 4.27 16.58
CA SER A 146 18.73 3.36 15.97
C SER A 146 19.86 4.16 15.32
N GLU A 147 21.10 3.70 15.49
CA GLU A 147 22.29 4.29 14.84
C GLU A 147 22.60 3.67 13.47
N ASP A 148 22.02 2.50 13.18
CA ASP A 148 22.19 1.74 11.93
C ASP A 148 21.02 2.01 10.96
N ASP A 149 20.98 3.21 10.36
CA ASP A 149 19.85 3.69 9.55
C ASP A 149 20.26 3.93 8.08
N ASP A 150 20.79 2.91 7.41
CA ASP A 150 20.97 2.91 5.95
C ASP A 150 19.77 2.22 5.28
N GLU A 151 18.62 2.89 5.27
CA GLU A 151 17.50 2.47 4.41
C GLU A 151 17.92 2.66 2.94
N GLU A 152 18.24 1.56 2.25
CA GLU A 152 18.69 1.62 0.87
C GLU A 152 17.53 1.99 -0.06
N LEU A 153 17.50 3.26 -0.46
CA LEU A 153 16.49 3.77 -1.37
C LEU A 153 16.74 3.27 -2.80
N PRO A 154 15.70 2.82 -3.53
CA PRO A 154 15.84 2.42 -4.92
C PRO A 154 16.43 3.55 -5.79
N PRO A 155 17.42 3.27 -6.65
CA PRO A 155 18.06 4.29 -7.48
C PRO A 155 17.20 4.71 -8.69
N ASP A 156 16.31 3.84 -9.14
CA ASP A 156 15.36 4.13 -10.22
C ASP A 156 14.26 5.07 -9.70
N PRO A 157 14.02 6.23 -10.33
CA PRO A 157 12.99 7.19 -9.89
C PRO A 157 11.58 6.60 -9.77
N THR A 158 11.23 5.67 -10.67
CA THR A 158 9.93 5.01 -10.67
C THR A 158 9.82 4.05 -9.51
N ALA A 159 10.82 3.20 -9.30
CA ALA A 159 10.86 2.31 -8.13
C ALA A 159 10.87 3.12 -6.81
N LEU A 160 11.65 4.20 -6.74
CA LEU A 160 11.70 5.09 -5.58
C LEU A 160 10.32 5.65 -5.24
N SER A 161 9.59 6.16 -6.23
CA SER A 161 8.27 6.74 -5.97
C SER A 161 7.28 5.72 -5.40
N PHE A 162 7.25 4.47 -5.90
CA PHE A 162 6.40 3.44 -5.29
C PHE A 162 6.84 3.07 -3.88
N PHE A 163 8.15 3.00 -3.65
CA PHE A 163 8.72 2.75 -2.32
C PHE A 163 8.33 3.84 -1.32
N VAL A 164 8.44 5.11 -1.72
CA VAL A 164 8.04 6.26 -0.90
C VAL A 164 6.54 6.23 -0.63
N ALA A 165 5.71 6.03 -1.66
CA ALA A 165 4.26 5.96 -1.52
C ALA A 165 3.81 4.85 -0.54
N ASP A 166 4.48 3.71 -0.55
CA ASP A 166 4.20 2.61 0.37
C ASP A 166 4.59 2.94 1.82
N GLY A 167 5.79 3.51 2.01
CA GLY A 167 6.35 3.81 3.33
C GLY A 167 5.77 5.05 4.03
N MET A 168 5.01 5.89 3.33
CA MET A 168 4.32 7.03 3.95
C MET A 168 3.09 6.57 4.74
N ILE A 169 2.88 7.18 5.91
CA ILE A 169 1.65 7.03 6.70
C ILE A 169 0.66 8.06 6.17
N LEU A 170 -0.28 7.59 5.35
CA LEU A 170 -1.31 8.39 4.71
C LEU A 170 -2.66 7.67 4.82
N ASP A 171 -3.75 8.42 4.71
CA ASP A 171 -5.05 7.81 4.52
C ASP A 171 -5.16 7.13 3.14
N VAL A 172 -6.18 6.29 2.97
CA VAL A 172 -6.38 5.51 1.74
C VAL A 172 -6.60 6.41 0.51
N ASN A 173 -7.16 7.61 0.67
CA ASN A 173 -7.45 8.50 -0.44
C ASN A 173 -6.15 9.11 -0.98
N ASP A 174 -5.28 9.59 -0.10
CA ASP A 174 -3.97 10.11 -0.48
C ASP A 174 -3.07 9.00 -1.04
N LYS A 175 -3.08 7.79 -0.43
CA LYS A 175 -2.40 6.62 -1.01
C LYS A 175 -2.93 6.31 -2.41
N GLN A 176 -4.24 6.40 -2.62
CA GLN A 176 -4.85 6.18 -3.93
C GLN A 176 -4.49 7.28 -4.94
N ALA A 177 -4.38 8.53 -4.52
CA ALA A 177 -3.90 9.61 -5.38
C ALA A 177 -2.48 9.33 -5.89
N LEU A 178 -1.59 8.81 -5.03
CA LEU A 178 -0.25 8.38 -5.42
C LEU A 178 -0.28 7.21 -6.42
N LEU A 179 -1.07 6.17 -6.16
CA LEU A 179 -1.20 5.03 -7.07
C LEU A 179 -1.79 5.45 -8.42
N ALA A 180 -2.77 6.35 -8.42
CA ALA A 180 -3.47 6.83 -9.62
C ALA A 180 -2.72 7.91 -10.40
N ALA A 181 -1.58 8.41 -9.89
CA ALA A 181 -0.78 9.42 -10.56
C ALA A 181 -0.48 9.04 -12.02
N ARG A 182 -0.59 10.02 -12.92
CA ARG A 182 -0.47 9.81 -14.37
C ARG A 182 0.89 9.24 -14.79
N ASP A 183 1.95 9.69 -14.12
CA ASP A 183 3.34 9.31 -14.34
C ASP A 183 4.18 9.49 -13.07
N THR A 184 5.44 9.06 -13.14
CA THR A 184 6.41 9.12 -12.04
C THR A 184 6.62 10.53 -11.53
N ASP A 185 6.76 11.53 -12.41
CA ASP A 185 7.01 12.92 -12.01
C ASP A 185 5.80 13.54 -11.29
N ALA A 186 4.58 13.25 -11.74
CA ALA A 186 3.37 13.64 -11.04
C ALA A 186 3.30 12.99 -9.65
N ARG A 187 3.64 11.70 -9.54
CA ARG A 187 3.67 10.97 -8.27
C ARG A 187 4.70 11.56 -7.31
N LEU A 188 5.95 11.74 -7.75
CA LEU A 188 7.02 12.36 -6.98
C LEU A 188 6.67 13.80 -6.54
N THR A 189 5.93 14.55 -7.37
CA THR A 189 5.47 15.90 -7.01
C THR A 189 4.42 15.86 -5.89
N LEU A 190 3.46 14.94 -5.96
CA LEU A 190 2.48 14.72 -4.89
C LEU A 190 3.16 14.24 -3.59
N GLU A 191 4.13 13.33 -3.70
CA GLU A 191 4.92 12.87 -2.54
C GLU A 191 5.65 14.03 -1.84
N LEU A 192 6.21 14.99 -2.58
CA LEU A 192 6.81 16.18 -1.96
C LEU A 192 5.80 17.01 -1.18
N GLU A 193 4.57 17.13 -1.68
CA GLU A 193 3.50 17.86 -0.98
C GLU A 193 3.11 17.13 0.30
N TYR A 194 2.81 15.84 0.19
CA TYR A 194 2.41 15.01 1.32
C TYR A 194 3.52 14.88 2.37
N LEU A 195 4.78 14.65 1.97
CA LEU A 195 5.90 14.56 2.92
C LEU A 195 6.09 15.84 3.72
N ARG A 196 5.89 17.02 3.10
CA ARG A 196 5.97 18.30 3.81
C ARG A 196 4.83 18.44 4.82
N ARG A 197 3.62 18.03 4.44
CA ARG A 197 2.44 18.03 5.32
C ARG A 197 2.66 17.10 6.51
N GLU A 198 3.03 15.85 6.26
CA GLU A 198 3.24 14.84 7.31
C GLU A 198 4.41 15.21 8.23
N ALA A 199 5.54 15.66 7.68
CA ALA A 199 6.69 16.08 8.50
C ALA A 199 6.36 17.28 9.41
N ALA A 200 5.46 18.18 8.99
CA ALA A 200 4.99 19.27 9.85
C ALA A 200 4.13 18.74 11.00
N MET A 201 3.27 17.74 10.76
CA MET A 201 2.44 17.12 11.79
C MET A 201 3.26 16.34 12.81
N VAL A 202 4.20 15.49 12.36
CA VAL A 202 5.09 14.73 13.25
C VAL A 202 5.81 15.67 14.24
N ARG A 203 6.35 16.80 13.75
CA ARG A 203 6.99 17.81 14.60
C ARG A 203 6.05 18.42 15.65
N GLN A 204 4.79 18.67 15.30
CA GLN A 204 3.81 19.20 16.26
C GLN A 204 3.49 18.19 17.38
N PHE A 205 3.43 16.90 17.05
CA PHE A 205 3.21 15.85 18.05
C PHE A 205 4.42 15.63 18.96
N SER A 206 5.64 15.64 18.41
CA SER A 206 6.88 15.53 19.20
C SER A 206 7.12 16.73 20.12
N MET A 207 6.51 17.89 19.85
CA MET A 207 6.65 19.12 20.65
C MET A 207 5.65 19.23 21.82
N ARG A 208 4.74 18.28 22.03
CA ARG A 208 3.88 18.28 23.23
C ARG A 208 4.66 17.67 24.39
N PRO A 209 5.08 18.44 25.41
CA PRO A 209 5.67 17.86 26.60
C PRO A 209 4.66 16.89 27.21
N ALA A 210 5.13 15.75 27.70
CA ALA A 210 4.33 14.88 28.54
C ALA A 210 3.69 15.76 29.60
N VAL A 211 2.36 15.88 29.59
CA VAL A 211 1.64 16.52 30.69
C VAL A 211 2.03 15.70 31.91
N GLU A 212 2.85 16.27 32.79
CA GLU A 212 3.08 15.72 34.11
C GLU A 212 1.71 15.58 34.76
N LEU A 213 1.18 14.36 34.76
CA LEU A 213 0.03 14.01 35.58
C LEU A 213 0.44 14.37 37.01
N PRO A 214 -0.25 15.29 37.69
CA PRO A 214 0.08 15.56 39.07
C PRO A 214 -0.12 14.25 39.82
N ARG A 215 0.99 13.70 40.35
CA ARG A 215 0.94 12.61 41.32
C ARG A 215 0.20 13.14 42.53
N VAL A 216 -1.11 12.97 42.56
CA VAL A 216 -1.89 13.17 43.78
C VAL A 216 -1.39 12.10 44.76
N PRO A 217 -0.76 12.47 45.89
CA PRO A 217 -0.42 11.48 46.89
C PRO A 217 -1.72 10.88 47.43
N TYR A 218 -1.78 9.54 47.46
CA TYR A 218 -2.88 8.82 48.09
C TYR A 218 -3.04 9.30 49.53
N SER A 219 -4.20 9.88 49.83
CA SER A 219 -4.64 10.16 51.20
C SER A 219 -5.04 8.85 51.85
N SER A 220 -4.26 8.39 52.82
CA SER A 220 -4.67 7.34 53.77
C SER A 220 -5.39 8.00 54.95
N ASN A 221 -6.72 7.91 54.95
CA ASN A 221 -7.58 7.97 56.14
C ASN A 221 -8.83 7.13 55.87
#